data_AF-D9S166-F1
#
_entry.id   AF-D9S166-F1
#
_cell.length_a   1.000
_cell.length_b   1.000
_cell.length_c   1.000
_cell.angle_alpha   90.00
_cell.angle_beta   90.00
_cell.angle_gamma   90.00
#
_symmetry.space_group_name_H-M   'P 1'
#
loop_
_entity.id
_entity.type
_entity.pdbx_description
1 polymer ?
#
loop_
_entity_poly.entity_id
_entity_poly.type
_entity_poly.pdbx_seq_one_letter_code
_entity_poly.pdbx_strand_id
1 'polypeptide(L)'
;MKSLIRITAVAILITVFLLSFAAAKDTLVLNQPGENTITIRDFTVVSGEALADTSVIVLVNGEKKESIEVGASGLFVTRVDLKTGKNVITVKAVFPSGETKAISRIVYRIDSSMKLESIDSIIQVLKLLILK
;
A
#
# COMPACT_ATOMS: atom_id res chain seq x y z
N MET A 1 34.81 -28.00 38.29
CA MET A 1 33.93 -28.63 37.27
C MET A 1 32.47 -28.20 37.36
N LYS A 2 31.82 -28.20 38.53
CA LYS A 2 30.37 -27.90 38.64
C LYS A 2 29.96 -26.45 38.26
N SER A 3 30.82 -25.44 38.47
CA SER A 3 30.49 -24.06 38.06
C SER A 3 30.71 -23.78 36.57
N LEU A 4 31.70 -24.42 35.91
CA LEU A 4 31.87 -24.30 34.45
C LEU A 4 30.65 -24.84 33.71
N ILE A 5 30.15 -26.03 34.09
CA ILE A 5 28.97 -26.65 33.48
C ILE A 5 27.73 -25.75 33.60
N ARG A 6 27.58 -25.04 34.74
CA ARG A 6 26.47 -24.10 34.96
C ARG A 6 26.56 -22.87 34.06
N ILE A 7 27.75 -22.32 33.83
CA ILE A 7 27.95 -21.15 32.96
C ILE A 7 27.72 -21.51 31.49
N THR A 8 28.22 -22.67 31.05
CA THR A 8 27.99 -23.14 29.67
C THR A 8 26.51 -23.41 29.41
N ALA A 9 25.79 -24.01 30.38
CA ALA A 9 24.36 -24.24 30.26
C ALA A 9 23.56 -22.91 30.18
N VAL A 10 23.95 -21.88 30.95
CA VAL A 10 23.30 -20.56 30.91
C VAL A 10 23.59 -19.85 29.57
N ALA A 11 24.81 -19.93 29.04
CA ALA A 11 25.15 -19.34 27.74
C ALA A 11 24.38 -20.01 26.59
N ILE A 12 24.22 -21.34 26.62
CA ILE A 12 23.41 -22.10 25.66
C ILE A 12 21.92 -21.73 25.77
N LEU A 13 21.42 -21.60 27.00
CA LEU A 13 20.04 -21.20 27.24
C LEU A 13 19.77 -19.77 26.72
N ILE A 14 20.70 -18.84 26.92
CA ILE A 14 20.60 -17.46 26.40
C ILE A 14 20.66 -17.45 24.87
N THR A 15 21.54 -18.23 24.24
CA THR A 15 21.60 -18.29 22.76
C THR A 15 20.37 -18.95 22.15
N VAL A 16 19.83 -20.02 22.75
CA VAL A 16 18.55 -20.63 22.33
C VAL A 16 17.36 -19.69 22.56
N PHE A 17 17.38 -18.92 23.64
CA PHE A 17 16.37 -17.90 23.93
C PHE A 17 16.44 -16.72 22.96
N LEU A 18 17.64 -16.31 22.54
CA LEU A 18 17.84 -15.28 21.51
C LEU A 18 17.42 -15.74 20.11
N LEU A 19 17.57 -17.02 19.78
CA LEU A 19 17.07 -17.62 18.54
C LEU A 19 15.52 -17.69 18.47
N SER A 20 14.83 -17.55 19.60
CA SER A 20 13.36 -17.59 19.70
C SER A 20 12.69 -16.23 19.57
N PHE A 21 13.43 -15.14 19.38
CA PHE A 21 12.84 -13.84 19.02
C PHE A 21 12.40 -13.84 17.56
N ALA A 22 11.23 -14.46 17.36
CA ALA A 22 10.23 -14.20 16.34
C ALA A 22 10.70 -14.18 14.88
N ALA A 23 10.49 -15.31 14.18
CA ALA A 23 10.21 -15.26 12.76
C ALA A 23 8.96 -14.39 12.55
N ALA A 24 9.17 -13.11 12.21
CA ALA A 24 8.10 -12.17 11.96
C ALA A 24 7.31 -12.62 10.73
N LYS A 25 5.99 -12.72 10.87
CA LYS A 25 5.10 -13.23 9.82
C LYS A 25 5.09 -12.27 8.63
N ASP A 26 5.28 -12.81 7.43
CA ASP A 26 5.13 -12.09 6.17
C ASP A 26 3.75 -11.43 6.09
N THR A 27 3.73 -10.12 6.29
CA THR A 27 2.51 -9.34 6.39
C THR A 27 2.62 -8.17 5.42
N LEU A 28 1.56 -7.93 4.66
CA LEU A 28 1.42 -6.76 3.82
C LEU A 28 0.08 -6.12 4.16
N VAL A 29 0.11 -4.86 4.59
CA VAL A 29 -1.07 -4.04 4.82
C VAL A 29 -0.98 -2.83 3.92
N LEU A 30 -2.08 -2.54 3.21
CA LEU A 30 -2.22 -1.32 2.43
C LEU A 30 -3.11 -0.35 3.21
N ASN A 31 -2.59 0.81 3.58
CA ASN A 31 -3.31 1.83 4.34
C ASN A 31 -3.96 2.85 3.39
N GLN A 32 -3.23 3.33 2.38
CA GLN A 32 -3.73 4.24 1.33
C GLN A 32 -3.34 3.75 -0.07
N PRO A 33 -4.14 4.06 -1.12
CA PRO A 33 -5.45 4.72 -1.08
C PRO A 33 -6.52 3.82 -0.47
N GLY A 34 -7.65 4.31 0.03
CA GLY A 34 -8.79 3.45 0.41
C GLY A 34 -9.39 2.69 -0.79
N GLU A 35 -10.17 1.65 -0.53
CA GLU A 35 -10.87 0.95 -1.61
C GLU A 35 -11.91 1.85 -2.28
N ASN A 36 -11.97 1.85 -3.61
CA ASN A 36 -12.87 2.67 -4.43
C ASN A 36 -12.78 4.18 -4.14
N THR A 37 -11.58 4.69 -3.84
CA THR A 37 -11.35 6.13 -3.60
C THR A 37 -11.72 6.96 -4.83
N ILE A 38 -12.40 8.08 -4.65
CA ILE A 38 -12.68 9.07 -5.70
C ILE A 38 -11.90 10.34 -5.39
N THR A 39 -11.21 10.89 -6.39
CA THR A 39 -10.38 12.09 -6.24
C THR A 39 -10.43 12.98 -7.47
N ILE A 40 -10.13 14.26 -7.30
CA ILE A 40 -9.86 15.20 -8.40
C ILE A 40 -8.36 15.46 -8.58
N ARG A 41 -7.54 14.92 -7.68
CA ARG A 41 -6.07 15.01 -7.76
C ARG A 41 -5.58 14.11 -8.88
N ASP A 42 -4.51 14.54 -9.52
CA ASP A 42 -3.77 13.80 -10.54
C ASP A 42 -2.81 12.75 -9.95
N PHE A 43 -2.76 12.61 -8.63
CA PHE A 43 -1.97 11.61 -7.93
C PHE A 43 -2.74 10.96 -6.77
N THR A 44 -2.24 9.83 -6.30
CA THR A 44 -2.58 9.27 -4.99
C THR A 44 -1.33 8.94 -4.19
N VAL A 45 -1.45 8.96 -2.86
CA VAL A 45 -0.46 8.38 -1.97
C VAL A 45 -0.74 6.88 -1.85
N VAL A 46 0.31 6.09 -1.94
CA VAL A 46 0.32 4.66 -1.67
C VAL A 46 1.14 4.46 -0.40
N SER A 47 0.51 4.02 0.67
CA SER A 47 1.19 3.80 1.95
C SER A 47 0.69 2.56 2.64
N GLY A 48 1.54 1.97 3.46
CA GLY A 48 1.21 0.75 4.15
C GLY A 48 2.35 0.25 5.02
N GLU A 49 2.19 -1.00 5.45
CA GLU A 49 3.11 -1.70 6.31
C GLU A 49 3.51 -3.03 5.67
N ALA A 50 4.79 -3.40 5.80
CA ALA A 50 5.26 -4.74 5.51
C ALA A 50 6.44 -5.10 6.42
N LEU A 51 6.86 -6.37 6.37
CA LEU A 51 8.05 -6.82 7.10
C LEU A 51 9.29 -6.03 6.63
N ALA A 52 10.22 -5.74 7.54
CA ALA A 52 11.51 -5.15 7.18
C ALA A 52 12.23 -6.00 6.10
N ASP A 53 13.03 -5.34 5.26
CA ASP A 53 13.75 -5.90 4.12
C ASP A 53 12.83 -6.49 3.02
N THR A 54 11.52 -6.25 3.10
CA THR A 54 10.58 -6.58 2.02
C THR A 54 10.77 -5.63 0.84
N SER A 55 10.78 -6.18 -0.38
CA SER A 55 10.72 -5.38 -1.60
C SER A 55 9.27 -5.16 -2.00
N VAL A 56 8.79 -3.92 -1.90
CA VAL A 56 7.45 -3.49 -2.28
C VAL A 56 7.48 -2.87 -3.68
N ILE A 57 6.71 -3.44 -4.59
CA ILE A 57 6.56 -3.00 -5.97
C ILE A 57 5.17 -2.39 -6.13
N VAL A 58 5.11 -1.13 -6.54
CA VAL A 58 3.85 -0.42 -6.81
C VAL A 58 3.61 -0.36 -8.30
N LEU A 59 2.45 -0.82 -8.74
CA LEU A 59 2.00 -0.76 -10.13
C LEU A 59 0.73 0.08 -10.24
N VAL A 60 0.63 0.84 -11.32
CA VAL A 60 -0.58 1.57 -11.70
C VAL A 60 -1.00 1.09 -13.08
N ASN A 61 -2.21 0.52 -13.17
CA ASN A 61 -2.74 -0.04 -14.41
C ASN A 61 -1.80 -1.09 -15.05
N GLY A 62 -1.13 -1.89 -14.22
CA GLY A 62 -0.18 -2.93 -14.64
C GLY A 62 1.23 -2.43 -14.96
N GLU A 63 1.47 -1.12 -14.96
CA GLU A 63 2.80 -0.54 -15.19
C GLU A 63 3.52 -0.32 -13.85
N LYS A 64 4.76 -0.83 -13.72
CA LYS A 64 5.60 -0.59 -12.53
C LYS A 64 5.91 0.90 -12.43
N LYS A 65 5.57 1.50 -11.29
CA LYS A 65 5.86 2.91 -10.97
C LYS A 65 6.99 3.06 -9.98
N GLU A 66 7.06 2.17 -8.99
CA GLU A 66 8.06 2.29 -7.92
C GLU A 66 8.50 0.92 -7.37
N SER A 67 9.70 0.88 -6.79
CA SER A 67 10.26 -0.24 -6.03
C SER A 67 10.84 0.30 -4.72
N ILE A 68 10.30 -0.12 -3.58
CA ILE A 68 10.68 0.38 -2.25
C ILE A 68 11.20 -0.80 -1.43
N GLU A 69 12.38 -0.67 -0.84
CA GLU A 69 12.78 -1.57 0.25
C GLU A 69 12.27 -1.03 1.58
N VAL A 70 11.59 -1.90 2.33
CA VAL A 70 10.98 -1.54 3.61
C VAL A 70 12.05 -1.55 4.69
N GLY A 71 12.30 -0.40 5.31
CA GLY A 71 13.26 -0.29 6.41
C GLY A 71 12.75 -0.89 7.72
N ALA A 72 13.55 -0.78 8.78
CA ALA A 72 13.27 -1.36 10.10
C ALA A 72 11.98 -0.86 10.78
N SER A 73 11.39 0.26 10.32
CA SER A 73 10.10 0.76 10.81
C SER A 73 8.90 -0.05 10.30
N GLY A 74 9.08 -0.86 9.26
CA GLY A 74 8.02 -1.60 8.60
C GLY A 74 7.11 -0.74 7.70
N LEU A 75 7.38 0.55 7.54
CA LEU A 75 6.52 1.47 6.78
C LEU A 75 7.04 1.68 5.35
N PHE A 76 6.10 1.77 4.41
CA PHE A 76 6.37 2.29 3.06
C PHE A 76 5.39 3.40 2.70
N VAL A 77 5.89 4.37 1.92
CA VAL A 77 5.09 5.44 1.35
C VAL A 77 5.67 5.87 0.00
N THR A 78 4.80 6.06 -0.99
CA THR A 78 5.15 6.67 -2.26
C THR A 78 3.96 7.43 -2.84
N ARG A 79 4.23 8.27 -3.84
CA ARG A 79 3.23 8.97 -4.64
C ARG A 79 3.25 8.38 -6.04
N VAL A 80 2.06 8.12 -6.59
CA VAL A 80 1.92 7.68 -8.00
C VAL A 80 0.90 8.54 -8.72
N ASP A 81 1.16 8.80 -10.00
CA ASP A 81 0.28 9.57 -10.86
C ASP A 81 -0.92 8.74 -11.31
N LEU A 82 -2.05 9.42 -11.50
CA LEU A 82 -3.34 8.89 -11.91
C LEU A 82 -3.73 9.47 -13.26
N LYS A 83 -4.27 8.61 -14.13
CA LYS A 83 -4.98 9.05 -15.34
C LYS A 83 -6.42 9.41 -15.00
N THR A 84 -7.06 10.29 -15.77
CA THR A 84 -8.51 10.52 -15.63
C THR A 84 -9.27 9.20 -15.82
N GLY A 85 -10.29 8.98 -14.99
CA GLY A 85 -11.06 7.74 -14.94
C GLY A 85 -10.54 6.73 -13.91
N LYS A 86 -10.76 5.45 -14.20
CA LYS A 86 -10.40 4.32 -13.33
C LYS A 86 -8.89 4.07 -13.35
N ASN A 87 -8.28 4.00 -12.17
CA ASN A 87 -6.90 3.55 -11.98
C ASN A 87 -6.89 2.35 -11.04
N VAL A 88 -6.20 1.29 -11.42
CA VAL A 88 -5.98 0.12 -10.57
C VAL A 88 -4.58 0.22 -9.97
N ILE A 89 -4.51 0.40 -8.65
CA ILE A 89 -3.27 0.44 -7.89
C ILE A 89 -3.02 -0.95 -7.33
N THR A 90 -1.92 -1.59 -7.74
CA THR A 90 -1.52 -2.90 -7.22
C THR A 90 -0.21 -2.75 -6.47
N VAL A 91 -0.20 -3.22 -5.22
CA VAL A 91 1.00 -3.26 -4.37
C VAL A 91 1.38 -4.71 -4.19
N LYS A 92 2.56 -5.09 -4.66
CA LYS A 92 3.13 -6.43 -4.53
C LYS A 92 4.32 -6.39 -3.56
N ALA A 93 4.30 -7.23 -2.54
CA ALA A 93 5.42 -7.47 -1.65
C ALA A 93 6.15 -8.76 -2.06
N VAL A 94 7.48 -8.72 -2.04
CA VAL A 94 8.38 -9.88 -2.09
C VAL A 94 9.14 -9.91 -0.77
N PHE A 95 8.82 -10.89 0.07
CA PHE A 95 9.37 -11.00 1.43
C PHE A 95 10.76 -11.66 1.41
N PRO A 96 11.59 -11.46 2.45
CA PRO A 96 12.88 -12.13 2.59
C PRO A 96 12.80 -13.67 2.58
N SER A 97 11.65 -14.23 2.98
CA SER A 97 11.36 -15.66 2.90
C SER A 97 11.24 -16.19 1.46
N GLY A 98 11.05 -15.30 0.48
CA GLY A 98 10.68 -15.61 -0.89
C GLY A 98 9.16 -15.66 -1.15
N GLU A 99 8.32 -15.60 -0.11
CA GLU A 99 6.87 -15.48 -0.28
C GLU A 99 6.52 -14.15 -0.99
N THR A 100 5.41 -14.14 -1.73
CA THR A 100 4.90 -12.89 -2.32
C THR A 100 3.43 -12.69 -1.97
N LYS A 101 3.05 -11.44 -1.73
CA LYS A 101 1.64 -11.02 -1.53
C LYS A 101 1.32 -9.84 -2.40
N ALA A 102 0.06 -9.71 -2.80
CA ALA A 102 -0.40 -8.57 -3.57
C ALA A 102 -1.76 -8.08 -3.07
N ILE A 103 -1.95 -6.76 -3.03
CA ILE A 103 -3.22 -6.10 -2.74
C ILE A 103 -3.49 -5.12 -3.87
N SER A 104 -4.74 -5.10 -4.36
CA SER A 104 -5.17 -4.12 -5.37
C SER A 104 -6.29 -3.23 -4.85
N ARG A 105 -6.26 -1.96 -5.23
CA ARG A 105 -7.31 -0.97 -4.94
C ARG A 105 -7.62 -0.14 -6.16
N ILE A 106 -8.88 0.27 -6.28
CA ILE A 106 -9.34 1.12 -7.39
C ILE A 106 -9.42 2.56 -6.91
N VAL A 107 -8.86 3.48 -7.70
CA VAL A 107 -8.98 4.93 -7.52
C VAL A 107 -9.57 5.55 -8.78
N TYR A 108 -10.66 6.28 -8.64
CA TYR A 108 -11.30 7.04 -9.72
C TYR A 108 -10.84 8.49 -9.65
N ARG A 109 -10.12 8.94 -10.68
CA ARG A 109 -9.81 10.36 -10.88
C ARG A 109 -10.91 10.99 -11.74
N ILE A 110 -11.59 11.99 -11.23
CA ILE A 110 -12.58 12.77 -11.98
C ILE A 110 -11.93 14.08 -12.42
N ASP A 111 -12.19 14.48 -13.66
CA ASP A 111 -11.86 15.82 -14.12
C ASP A 111 -12.92 16.81 -13.61
N SER A 112 -12.51 17.79 -12.81
CA SER A 112 -13.41 18.81 -12.27
C SER A 112 -14.12 19.60 -13.37
N SER A 113 -13.50 19.77 -14.55
CA SER A 113 -14.12 20.46 -15.69
C SER A 113 -15.34 19.68 -16.21
N MET A 114 -15.22 18.36 -16.38
CA MET A 114 -16.30 17.50 -16.86
C MET A 114 -17.52 17.51 -15.93
N LYS A 115 -17.30 17.61 -14.61
CA LYS A 115 -18.40 17.65 -13.63
C LYS A 115 -19.22 18.95 -13.74
N LEU A 116 -18.60 20.07 -14.08
CA LEU A 116 -19.28 21.36 -14.23
C LEU A 116 -20.13 21.41 -15.50
N GLU A 117 -19.57 20.99 -16.64
CA GLU A 117 -20.29 20.91 -17.92
C GLU A 117 -21.57 20.05 -17.83
N SER A 118 -21.48 18.94 -17.09
CA SER A 118 -22.61 18.04 -16.85
C SER A 118 -23.74 18.71 -16.06
N ILE A 119 -23.39 19.50 -15.05
CA ILE A 119 -24.36 20.20 -14.19
C ILE A 119 -25.02 21.34 -14.96
N ASP A 120 -24.25 22.10 -15.75
CA ASP A 120 -24.79 23.19 -16.57
C ASP A 120 -25.79 22.68 -17.61
N SER A 121 -25.48 21.53 -18.24
CA SER A 121 -26.39 20.85 -19.17
C SER A 121 -27.69 20.42 -18.48
N ILE A 122 -27.61 19.82 -17.29
CA ILE A 122 -28.81 19.40 -16.52
C ILE A 122 -29.64 20.62 -16.12
N ILE A 123 -29.01 21.71 -15.67
CA ILE A 123 -29.70 22.95 -15.31
C ILE A 123 -30.39 23.55 -16.54
N GLN A 124 -29.77 23.53 -17.72
CA GLN A 124 -30.38 24.02 -18.94
C GLN A 124 -31.63 23.22 -19.34
N VAL A 125 -31.58 21.90 -19.23
CA VAL A 125 -32.74 21.03 -19.45
C VAL A 125 -33.85 21.31 -18.44
N LEU A 126 -33.51 21.44 -17.15
CA LEU A 126 -34.49 21.77 -16.11
C LEU A 126 -35.14 23.14 -16.34
N LYS A 127 -34.35 24.16 -16.74
CA LYS A 127 -34.89 25.47 -17.12
C LYS A 127 -35.90 25.35 -18.24
N LEU A 128 -35.62 24.59 -19.30
CA LEU A 128 -36.54 24.37 -20.41
C LEU A 128 -37.82 23.62 -20.01
N LEU A 129 -37.75 22.75 -19.01
CA LEU A 129 -38.91 21.99 -18.50
C LEU A 129 -39.79 22.82 -17.55
N ILE A 130 -39.20 23.74 -16.78
CA ILE A 130 -39.89 24.53 -15.76
C ILE A 130 -40.40 25.87 -16.31
N LEU A 131 -39.81 26.41 -17.38
CA LEU A 131 -40.26 27.65 -18.03
C LEU A 131 -41.37 27.45 -19.09
N LYS A 132 -42.08 26.32 -19.05
CA LYS A 132 -43.21 26.04 -19.94
C LYS A 132 -44.55 26.46 -19.33
#